data_AF-A0A813F984-F1
#
_entry.id   AF-A0A813F984-F1
#
_cell.length_a   1.000
_cell.length_b   1.000
_cell.length_c   1.000
_cell.angle_alpha   90.00
_cell.angle_beta   90.00
_cell.angle_gamma   90.00
#
_symmetry.space_group_name_H-M   'P 1'
#
loop_
_entity.id
_entity.type
_entity.pdbx_description
1 polymer ?
#
loop_
_entity_poly.entity_id
_entity_poly.type
_entity_poly.pdbx_seq_one_letter_code
_entity_poly.pdbx_strand_id
1 'polypeptide(L)'
;SDRSLGALLPKAISASSKGLDLEEPDAVEQGVLQLLSALKEAYQAPDLQAQVSKLRRDCGSDEVRFITGLGPLAARGQAPVFERFGLPAGPKGVMLMKLGVRLVAASCPEARQQAGDLRELLGLKREEEEASSLNALLRQAESGIQELEKQISRAPLDVRGPFAEALLLPYKASPAEIARQVPKIKARAKQLAEKHMQRGRSEIVGEGKVLGVGFDLQDASEEELRSRLEALFERYLQKMLSRVVTPLDTYTRAPVEFRCSWADSLIEERNVNELWSEPGAGAPHAEGPSSDWLSLGVGVTAIDGTVEQDLISRVRTELDALERSGEASVVGSRVTASQDPCNVGARSVWLHFETDEEQQQLPPALLEICLKLAGLPNALLAMASKSVTGGPSGPQVPNLRVHPHVMAATYRKGAEYHCHKDSYDGADNQRMLSVLLYLNQDWTTGDGGELRIFGSKSDMEKAPDLERFADIAPLSGRLVMFRSRDVWHAVREPREQRWALTLWVMAD
;
A
#
# COMPACT_ATOMS: atom_id res chain seq x y z
N SER A 1 9.26 53.49 5.53
CA SER A 1 8.96 52.18 4.91
C SER A 1 7.52 51.84 5.20
N ASP A 2 6.72 51.61 4.16
CA ASP A 2 5.32 51.23 4.29
C ASP A 2 5.22 49.71 4.53
N ARG A 3 5.09 49.30 5.80
CA ARG A 3 4.95 47.89 6.19
C ARG A 3 3.49 47.40 6.16
N SER A 4 2.55 48.25 5.74
CA SER A 4 1.11 47.95 5.80
C SER A 4 0.73 46.80 4.86
N LEU A 5 1.39 46.70 3.69
CA LEU A 5 1.10 45.68 2.68
C LEU A 5 1.25 44.26 3.23
N GLY A 6 2.28 43.98 4.03
CA GLY A 6 2.49 42.68 4.66
C GLY A 6 1.35 42.22 5.58
N ALA A 7 0.61 43.17 6.16
CA ALA A 7 -0.56 42.90 7.00
C ALA A 7 -1.88 42.87 6.20
N LEU A 8 -1.99 43.71 5.17
CA LEU A 8 -3.17 43.81 4.30
C LEU A 8 -3.28 42.62 3.34
N LEU A 9 -2.17 42.23 2.72
CA LEU A 9 -2.16 41.28 1.61
C LEU A 9 -2.66 39.87 2.00
N PRO A 10 -2.28 39.27 3.15
CA PRO A 10 -2.85 37.98 3.56
C PRO A 10 -4.36 38.02 3.80
N LYS A 11 -4.89 39.14 4.32
CA LYS A 11 -6.34 39.32 4.56
C LYS A 11 -7.08 39.42 3.22
N ALA A 12 -6.56 40.23 2.30
CA ALA A 12 -7.11 40.41 0.97
C ALA A 12 -7.15 39.10 0.17
N ILE A 13 -6.04 38.33 0.19
CA ILE A 13 -5.98 36.99 -0.44
C ILE A 13 -7.02 36.05 0.20
N SER A 14 -7.15 36.05 1.54
CA SER A 14 -8.12 35.20 2.23
C SER A 14 -9.58 35.58 1.91
N ALA A 15 -9.91 36.87 1.81
CA ALA A 15 -11.24 37.35 1.47
C ALA A 15 -11.61 36.93 0.03
N SER A 16 -10.71 37.16 -0.93
CA SER A 16 -10.90 36.74 -2.33
C SER A 16 -11.08 35.23 -2.47
N SER A 17 -10.30 34.41 -1.74
CA SER A 17 -10.46 32.94 -1.77
C SER A 17 -11.79 32.43 -1.23
N LYS A 18 -12.51 33.26 -0.44
CA LYS A 18 -13.82 32.95 0.14
C LYS A 18 -14.97 33.62 -0.62
N GLY A 19 -14.69 34.31 -1.73
CA GLY A 19 -15.68 35.08 -2.48
C GLY A 19 -16.25 36.28 -1.73
N LEU A 20 -15.50 36.80 -0.75
CA LEU A 20 -15.87 37.99 0.01
C LEU A 20 -15.24 39.23 -0.64
N ASP A 21 -15.92 40.37 -0.47
CA ASP A 21 -15.39 41.67 -0.92
C ASP A 21 -14.09 42.02 -0.20
N LEU A 22 -13.19 42.68 -0.92
CA LEU A 22 -11.90 43.12 -0.37
C LEU A 22 -12.10 44.33 0.53
N GLU A 23 -11.56 44.28 1.74
CA GLU A 23 -11.35 45.47 2.56
C GLU A 23 -10.19 46.28 1.96
N GLU A 24 -10.44 47.54 1.62
CA GLU A 24 -9.45 48.50 1.06
C GLU A 24 -8.78 48.04 -0.27
N PRO A 25 -9.55 47.78 -1.35
CA PRO A 25 -9.00 47.27 -2.61
C PRO A 25 -7.96 48.21 -3.24
N ASP A 26 -8.18 49.52 -3.16
CA ASP A 26 -7.27 50.54 -3.70
C ASP A 26 -5.91 50.54 -2.98
N ALA A 27 -5.89 50.31 -1.66
CA ALA A 27 -4.66 50.26 -0.88
C ALA A 27 -3.85 48.99 -1.21
N VAL A 28 -4.54 47.86 -1.45
CA VAL A 28 -3.91 46.63 -1.90
C VAL A 28 -3.31 46.80 -3.30
N GLU A 29 -4.05 47.42 -4.23
CA GLU A 29 -3.56 47.71 -5.58
C GLU A 29 -2.32 48.62 -5.57
N GLN A 30 -2.39 49.76 -4.89
CA GLN A 30 -1.27 50.69 -4.78
C GLN A 30 -0.05 50.04 -4.10
N GLY A 31 -0.27 49.27 -3.03
CA GLY A 31 0.80 48.57 -2.35
C GLY A 31 1.48 47.52 -3.24
N VAL A 32 0.72 46.77 -4.04
CA VAL A 32 1.29 45.80 -5.00
C VAL A 32 2.09 46.52 -6.08
N LEU A 33 1.62 47.64 -6.64
CA LEU A 33 2.36 48.43 -7.62
C LEU A 33 3.69 48.96 -7.06
N GLN A 34 3.68 49.49 -5.84
CA GLN A 34 4.89 49.97 -5.18
C GLN A 34 5.87 48.83 -4.89
N LEU A 35 5.37 47.66 -4.49
CA LEU A 35 6.19 46.46 -4.29
C LEU A 35 6.86 46.02 -5.59
N LEU A 36 6.11 45.96 -6.69
CA LEU A 36 6.61 45.59 -8.01
C LEU A 36 7.66 46.58 -8.52
N SER A 37 7.43 47.88 -8.33
CA SER A 37 8.39 48.93 -8.67
C SER A 37 9.71 48.78 -7.89
N ALA A 38 9.63 48.55 -6.57
CA ALA A 38 10.82 48.33 -5.75
C ALA A 38 11.58 47.04 -6.12
N LEU A 39 10.86 45.97 -6.49
CA LEU A 39 11.47 44.75 -7.01
C LEU A 39 12.13 44.98 -8.37
N LYS A 40 11.59 45.87 -9.21
CA LYS A 40 12.16 46.21 -10.51
C LYS A 40 13.52 46.86 -10.33
N GLU A 41 13.62 47.84 -9.43
CA GLU A 41 14.89 48.46 -9.05
C GLU A 41 15.90 47.43 -8.52
N ALA A 42 15.47 46.55 -7.61
CA ALA A 42 16.32 45.50 -7.06
C ALA A 42 16.79 44.50 -8.12
N TYR A 43 15.94 44.17 -9.08
CA TYR A 43 16.28 43.25 -10.15
C TYR A 43 17.18 43.87 -11.22
N GLN A 44 17.07 45.17 -11.45
CA GLN A 44 17.93 45.91 -12.40
C GLN A 44 19.37 46.10 -11.89
N ALA A 45 19.67 45.75 -10.64
CA ALA A 45 21.02 45.84 -10.08
C ALA A 45 22.04 45.11 -10.99
N PRO A 46 23.14 45.77 -11.42
CA PRO A 46 24.11 45.21 -12.36
C PRO A 46 24.68 43.85 -11.92
N ASP A 47 24.96 43.69 -10.63
CA ASP A 47 25.51 42.46 -10.07
C ASP A 47 24.55 41.28 -10.18
N LEU A 48 23.26 41.51 -9.97
CA LEU A 48 22.24 40.47 -10.10
C LEU A 48 22.03 40.11 -11.58
N GLN A 49 21.95 41.11 -12.46
CA GLN A 49 21.81 40.89 -13.90
C GLN A 49 23.00 40.11 -14.49
N ALA A 50 24.23 40.40 -14.03
CA ALA A 50 25.42 39.65 -14.40
C ALA A 50 25.34 38.18 -13.95
N GLN A 51 24.84 37.92 -12.72
CA GLN A 51 24.68 36.58 -12.17
C GLN A 51 23.58 35.78 -12.86
N VAL A 52 22.42 36.39 -13.15
CA VAL A 52 21.32 35.75 -13.91
C VAL A 52 21.79 35.41 -15.32
N SER A 53 22.47 36.34 -15.99
CA SER A 53 23.03 36.12 -17.33
C SER A 53 24.08 35.00 -17.35
N LYS A 54 24.94 34.95 -16.33
CA LYS A 54 25.91 33.86 -16.16
C LYS A 54 25.21 32.53 -15.94
N LEU A 55 24.26 32.46 -15.01
CA LEU A 55 23.49 31.24 -14.73
C LEU A 55 22.78 30.74 -15.99
N ARG A 56 22.19 31.64 -16.79
CA ARG A 56 21.53 31.30 -18.05
C ARG A 56 22.50 30.69 -19.07
N ARG A 57 23.70 31.27 -19.21
CA ARG A 57 24.75 30.70 -20.07
C ARG A 57 25.22 29.33 -19.58
N ASP A 58 25.43 29.18 -18.27
CA ASP A 58 25.94 27.94 -17.66
C ASP A 58 24.93 26.78 -17.74
N CYS A 59 23.63 27.09 -17.79
CA CYS A 59 22.56 26.08 -17.87
C CYS A 59 22.13 25.74 -19.31
N GLY A 60 22.45 26.56 -20.32
CA GLY A 60 22.06 26.31 -21.71
C GLY A 60 20.53 26.16 -21.87
N SER A 61 20.09 25.04 -22.43
CA SER A 61 18.67 24.69 -22.61
C SER A 61 18.02 23.99 -21.40
N ASP A 62 18.77 23.73 -20.32
CA ASP A 62 18.25 23.08 -19.11
C ASP A 62 17.49 24.07 -18.22
N GLU A 63 16.20 24.23 -18.51
CA GLU A 63 15.28 25.13 -17.80
C GLU A 63 15.10 24.74 -16.32
N VAL A 64 15.17 23.45 -15.98
CA VAL A 64 14.97 22.97 -14.60
C VAL A 64 16.16 23.40 -13.74
N ARG A 65 17.37 23.22 -14.26
CA ARG A 65 18.60 23.66 -13.58
C ARG A 65 18.67 25.18 -13.47
N PHE A 66 18.23 25.90 -14.50
CA PHE A 66 18.14 27.36 -14.47
C PHE A 66 17.19 27.85 -13.37
N ILE A 67 15.96 27.33 -13.31
CA ILE A 67 14.96 27.72 -12.30
C ILE A 67 15.45 27.41 -10.88
N THR A 68 16.07 26.25 -10.68
CA THR A 68 16.60 25.83 -9.37
C THR A 68 17.74 26.73 -8.90
N GLY A 69 18.64 27.12 -9.80
CA GLY A 69 19.73 28.04 -9.48
C GLY A 69 19.29 29.50 -9.31
N LEU A 70 18.20 29.91 -9.96
CA LEU A 70 17.69 31.28 -9.94
C LEU A 70 17.08 31.66 -8.59
N GLY A 71 16.45 30.71 -7.90
CA GLY A 71 15.78 30.93 -6.61
C GLY A 71 16.67 31.63 -5.56
N PRO A 72 17.85 31.07 -5.22
CA PRO A 72 18.79 31.71 -4.30
C PRO A 72 19.35 33.06 -4.77
N LEU A 73 19.45 33.29 -6.10
CA LEU A 73 19.90 34.58 -6.65
C LEU A 73 18.83 35.65 -6.46
N ALA A 74 17.59 35.36 -6.87
CA ALA A 74 16.46 36.28 -6.77
C ALA A 74 16.13 36.60 -5.30
N ALA A 75 16.25 35.63 -4.40
CA ALA A 75 16.01 35.81 -2.97
C ALA A 75 16.86 36.91 -2.34
N ARG A 76 18.11 37.12 -2.81
CA ARG A 76 18.99 38.18 -2.31
C ARG A 76 18.51 39.58 -2.66
N GLY A 77 17.95 39.75 -3.87
CA GLY A 77 17.32 41.02 -4.29
C GLY A 77 15.95 41.23 -3.65
N GLN A 78 15.19 40.15 -3.42
CA GLN A 78 13.86 40.19 -2.82
C GLN A 78 13.88 40.54 -1.32
N ALA A 79 14.83 39.99 -0.56
CA ALA A 79 14.86 40.10 0.90
C ALA A 79 14.73 41.55 1.44
N PRO A 80 15.55 42.54 1.00
CA PRO A 80 15.43 43.91 1.50
C PRO A 80 14.12 44.59 1.06
N VAL A 81 13.58 44.20 -0.10
CA VAL A 81 12.29 44.71 -0.57
C VAL A 81 11.15 44.13 0.26
N PHE A 82 11.12 42.81 0.48
CA PHE A 82 10.09 42.16 1.29
C PHE A 82 10.09 42.71 2.72
N GLU A 83 11.25 42.93 3.32
CA GLU A 83 11.36 43.57 4.63
C GLU A 83 10.75 44.99 4.65
N ARG A 84 11.02 45.79 3.61
CA ARG A 84 10.46 47.15 3.47
C ARG A 84 8.93 47.15 3.44
N PHE A 85 8.33 46.16 2.80
CA PHE A 85 6.87 46.02 2.64
C PHE A 85 6.21 45.12 3.71
N GLY A 86 6.98 44.58 4.66
CA GLY A 86 6.47 43.70 5.72
C GLY A 86 6.13 42.28 5.26
N LEU A 87 6.61 41.84 4.09
CA LEU A 87 6.46 40.46 3.62
C LEU A 87 7.53 39.55 4.25
N PRO A 88 7.23 38.27 4.52
CA PRO A 88 8.22 37.31 5.01
C PRO A 88 9.30 37.05 3.96
N ALA A 89 10.56 36.87 4.37
CA ALA A 89 11.63 36.49 3.46
C ALA A 89 11.43 35.06 2.89
N GLY A 90 12.09 34.77 1.77
CA GLY A 90 12.12 33.43 1.17
C GLY A 90 10.80 33.00 0.50
N PRO A 91 10.57 31.69 0.34
CA PRO A 91 9.47 31.16 -0.48
C PRO A 91 8.07 31.65 -0.08
N LYS A 92 7.83 31.88 1.21
CA LYS A 92 6.55 32.37 1.73
C LYS A 92 6.23 33.79 1.25
N GLY A 93 7.23 34.68 1.18
CA GLY A 93 7.07 36.03 0.65
C GLY A 93 6.81 36.04 -0.85
N VAL A 94 7.57 35.23 -1.59
CA VAL A 94 7.39 35.07 -3.04
C VAL A 94 5.98 34.57 -3.35
N MET A 95 5.46 33.63 -2.57
CA MET A 95 4.10 33.13 -2.72
C MET A 95 3.06 34.23 -2.48
N LEU A 96 3.19 34.99 -1.38
CA LEU A 96 2.27 36.10 -1.06
C LEU A 96 2.30 37.20 -2.12
N MET A 97 3.50 37.60 -2.56
CA MET A 97 3.68 38.54 -3.66
C MET A 97 2.97 38.06 -4.93
N LYS A 98 3.20 36.81 -5.36
CA LYS A 98 2.55 36.24 -6.56
C LYS A 98 1.03 36.25 -6.45
N LEU A 99 0.49 35.89 -5.28
CA LEU A 99 -0.95 35.91 -5.04
C LEU A 99 -1.51 37.34 -5.05
N GLY A 100 -0.77 38.31 -4.50
CA GLY A 100 -1.15 39.72 -4.54
C GLY A 100 -1.17 40.31 -5.94
N VAL A 101 -0.15 40.02 -6.75
CA VAL A 101 -0.12 40.40 -8.18
C VAL A 101 -1.34 39.84 -8.90
N ARG A 102 -1.67 38.56 -8.69
CA ARG A 102 -2.86 37.95 -9.32
C ARG A 102 -4.16 38.58 -8.87
N LEU A 103 -4.26 38.95 -7.60
CA LEU A 103 -5.45 39.57 -7.03
C LEU A 103 -5.80 40.88 -7.76
N VAL A 104 -4.77 41.68 -8.11
CA VAL A 104 -4.95 43.00 -8.71
C VAL A 104 -4.78 43.00 -10.24
N ALA A 105 -4.11 42.01 -10.82
CA ALA A 105 -3.79 41.99 -12.26
C ALA A 105 -5.03 41.92 -13.17
N ALA A 106 -6.19 41.50 -12.65
CA ALA A 106 -7.45 41.51 -13.39
C ALA A 106 -8.00 42.94 -13.59
N SER A 107 -7.88 43.80 -12.58
CA SER A 107 -8.36 45.19 -12.58
C SER A 107 -7.27 46.23 -12.89
N CYS A 108 -6.00 45.86 -12.77
CA CYS A 108 -4.84 46.74 -12.93
C CYS A 108 -3.88 46.22 -14.01
N PRO A 109 -4.01 46.68 -15.27
CA PRO A 109 -3.10 46.32 -16.36
C PRO A 109 -1.63 46.68 -16.09
N GLU A 110 -1.39 47.76 -15.33
CA GLU A 110 -0.04 48.19 -14.97
C GLU A 110 0.68 47.16 -14.08
N ALA A 111 0.00 46.63 -13.06
CA ALA A 111 0.55 45.59 -12.19
C ALA A 111 0.89 44.32 -12.99
N ARG A 112 0.05 43.98 -13.98
CA ARG A 112 0.29 42.87 -14.91
C ARG A 112 1.55 43.10 -15.76
N GLN A 113 1.69 44.29 -16.33
CA GLN A 113 2.86 44.66 -17.14
C GLN A 113 4.14 44.62 -16.30
N GLN A 114 4.14 45.24 -15.12
CA GLN A 114 5.31 45.27 -14.23
C GLN A 114 5.71 43.86 -13.79
N ALA A 115 4.75 42.99 -13.45
CA ALA A 115 5.04 41.59 -13.12
C ALA A 115 5.67 40.82 -14.30
N GLY A 116 5.22 41.09 -15.53
CA GLY A 116 5.85 40.58 -16.75
C GLY A 116 7.29 41.04 -16.90
N ASP A 117 7.55 42.34 -16.75
CA ASP A 117 8.90 42.93 -16.80
C ASP A 117 9.84 42.29 -15.76
N LEU A 118 9.38 42.04 -14.54
CA LEU A 118 10.18 41.39 -13.50
C LEU A 118 10.60 39.98 -13.88
N ARG A 119 9.74 39.23 -14.59
CA ARG A 119 10.07 37.88 -15.05
C ARG A 119 11.17 37.92 -16.11
N GLU A 120 11.08 38.86 -17.04
CA GLU A 120 12.10 39.06 -18.07
C GLU A 120 13.45 39.46 -17.47
N LEU A 121 13.47 40.35 -16.46
CA LEU A 121 14.68 40.69 -15.72
C LEU A 121 15.31 39.49 -15.02
N LEU A 122 14.54 38.44 -14.71
CA LEU A 122 15.05 37.19 -14.16
C LEU A 122 15.32 36.12 -15.23
N GLY A 123 15.23 36.46 -16.51
CA GLY A 123 15.44 35.53 -17.63
C GLY A 123 14.31 34.51 -17.84
N LEU A 124 13.13 34.76 -17.25
CA LEU A 124 11.94 33.91 -17.38
C LEU A 124 11.01 34.44 -18.47
N LYS A 125 10.33 33.53 -19.19
CA LYS A 125 9.26 33.91 -20.13
C LYS A 125 8.10 34.57 -19.39
N ARG A 126 7.43 35.56 -20.01
CA ARG A 126 6.15 36.09 -19.54
C ARG A 126 5.11 34.96 -19.46
N GLU A 127 4.19 35.05 -18.51
CA GLU A 127 3.03 34.14 -18.47
C GLU A 127 2.02 34.63 -19.53
N GLU A 128 1.68 33.79 -20.53
CA GLU A 128 0.64 34.10 -21.52
C GLU A 128 -0.77 34.04 -20.90
N GLU A 129 -1.73 34.75 -21.51
CA GLU A 129 -3.13 34.84 -21.08
C GLU A 129 -3.83 33.48 -21.07
N GLU A 130 -3.63 32.70 -20.02
CA GLU A 130 -4.59 31.70 -19.61
C GLU A 130 -4.90 31.90 -18.13
N ALA A 131 -6.19 31.89 -17.82
CA ALA A 131 -6.73 31.74 -16.49
C ALA A 131 -6.31 30.39 -15.85
N SER A 132 -5.02 30.20 -15.61
CA SER A 132 -4.41 29.10 -14.86
C SER A 132 -4.23 29.52 -13.38
N SER A 133 -5.18 30.31 -12.89
CA SER A 133 -5.30 30.71 -11.49
C SER A 133 -5.96 29.57 -10.71
N LEU A 134 -6.01 29.67 -9.39
CA LEU A 134 -6.62 28.75 -8.43
C LEU A 134 -7.78 27.88 -8.95
N ASN A 135 -8.67 28.35 -9.84
CA ASN A 135 -9.71 27.55 -10.49
C ASN A 135 -9.22 26.40 -11.38
N ALA A 136 -8.03 26.47 -12.00
CA ALA A 136 -7.43 25.36 -12.72
C ALA A 136 -6.83 24.33 -11.76
N LEU A 137 -6.18 24.77 -10.69
CA LEU A 137 -5.67 23.89 -9.62
C LEU A 137 -6.81 23.30 -8.77
N LEU A 138 -7.88 24.05 -8.52
CA LEU A 138 -9.10 23.59 -7.87
C LEU A 138 -9.85 22.66 -8.80
N ARG A 139 -10.01 22.97 -10.09
CA ARG A 139 -10.58 22.01 -11.06
C ARG A 139 -9.72 20.77 -11.21
N GLN A 140 -8.39 20.87 -11.12
CA GLN A 140 -7.47 19.73 -11.16
C GLN A 140 -7.52 18.93 -9.84
N ALA A 141 -7.66 19.59 -8.70
CA ALA A 141 -7.82 18.95 -7.39
C ALA A 141 -9.22 18.34 -7.23
N GLU A 142 -10.27 19.00 -7.72
CA GLU A 142 -11.64 18.50 -7.80
C GLU A 142 -11.73 17.36 -8.79
N SER A 143 -11.11 17.47 -9.97
CA SER A 143 -10.96 16.37 -10.92
C SER A 143 -10.18 15.20 -10.32
N GLY A 144 -9.10 15.48 -9.56
CA GLY A 144 -8.36 14.46 -8.81
C GLY A 144 -9.20 13.80 -7.71
N ILE A 145 -10.02 14.56 -6.99
CA ILE A 145 -10.96 14.04 -5.99
C ILE A 145 -12.09 13.25 -6.65
N GLN A 146 -12.61 13.69 -7.79
CA GLN A 146 -13.64 12.98 -8.56
C GLN A 146 -13.10 11.67 -9.13
N GLU A 147 -11.87 11.66 -9.64
CA GLU A 147 -11.22 10.43 -10.09
C GLU A 147 -10.94 9.49 -8.91
N LEU A 148 -10.45 10.01 -7.78
CA LEU A 148 -10.31 9.22 -6.55
C LEU A 148 -11.66 8.67 -6.07
N GLU A 149 -12.73 9.47 -6.09
CA GLU A 149 -14.08 9.03 -5.74
C GLU A 149 -14.53 7.88 -6.64
N LYS A 150 -14.32 8.02 -7.96
CA LYS A 150 -14.62 6.98 -8.95
C LYS A 150 -13.81 5.71 -8.68
N GLN A 151 -12.52 5.82 -8.35
CA GLN A 151 -11.68 4.69 -7.99
C GLN A 151 -12.16 4.03 -6.69
N ILE A 152 -12.39 4.80 -5.63
CA ILE A 152 -12.87 4.31 -4.32
C ILE A 152 -14.24 3.66 -4.42
N SER A 153 -15.13 4.15 -5.29
CA SER A 153 -16.47 3.60 -5.47
C SER A 153 -16.49 2.20 -6.08
N ARG A 154 -15.39 1.77 -6.73
CA ARG A 154 -15.24 0.40 -7.24
C ARG A 154 -14.85 -0.59 -6.15
N ALA A 155 -14.26 -0.12 -5.04
CA ALA A 155 -13.89 -0.99 -3.94
C ALA A 155 -15.13 -1.40 -3.13
N PRO A 156 -15.25 -2.69 -2.76
CA PRO A 156 -16.33 -3.15 -1.90
C PRO A 156 -16.21 -2.56 -0.49
N LEU A 157 -17.31 -2.56 0.26
CA LEU A 157 -17.39 -1.88 1.56
C LEU A 157 -16.42 -2.47 2.60
N ASP A 158 -16.15 -3.77 2.54
CA ASP A 158 -15.19 -4.45 3.41
C ASP A 158 -13.73 -4.01 3.15
N VAL A 159 -13.41 -3.55 1.95
CA VAL A 159 -12.10 -3.00 1.61
C VAL A 159 -11.99 -1.52 1.96
N ARG A 160 -12.99 -0.71 1.59
CA ARG A 160 -12.93 0.75 1.81
C ARG A 160 -13.36 1.22 3.21
N GLY A 161 -14.17 0.42 3.92
CA GLY A 161 -14.67 0.75 5.26
C GLY A 161 -13.56 0.87 6.31
N PRO A 162 -12.62 -0.09 6.41
CA PRO A 162 -11.46 0.03 7.31
C PRO A 162 -10.57 1.23 7.00
N PHE A 163 -10.41 1.57 5.71
CA PHE A 163 -9.70 2.79 5.32
C PHE A 163 -10.45 4.06 5.76
N ALA A 164 -11.78 4.06 5.67
CA ALA A 164 -12.61 5.15 6.19
C ALA A 164 -12.40 5.35 7.70
N GLU A 165 -12.42 4.28 8.49
CA GLU A 165 -12.16 4.35 9.95
C GLU A 165 -10.74 4.83 10.27
N ALA A 166 -9.74 4.38 9.52
CA ALA A 166 -8.36 4.85 9.67
C ALA A 166 -8.25 6.38 9.43
N LEU A 167 -9.12 6.93 8.58
CA LEU A 167 -9.26 8.36 8.29
C LEU A 167 -10.24 9.09 9.24
N LEU A 168 -10.71 8.45 10.31
CA LEU A 168 -11.70 8.97 11.27
C LEU A 168 -13.08 9.25 10.67
N LEU A 169 -13.47 8.49 9.65
CA LEU A 169 -14.83 8.50 9.10
C LEU A 169 -15.60 7.28 9.61
N PRO A 170 -16.95 7.29 9.58
CA PRO A 170 -17.74 6.10 9.82
C PRO A 170 -17.34 4.97 8.85
N TYR A 171 -17.41 3.72 9.29
CA TYR A 171 -17.14 2.54 8.43
C TYR A 171 -17.92 2.56 7.10
N LYS A 172 -19.15 3.09 7.12
CA LYS A 172 -20.03 3.20 5.94
C LYS A 172 -19.89 4.53 5.19
N ALA A 173 -18.84 5.32 5.42
CA ALA A 173 -18.62 6.59 4.74
C ALA A 173 -18.70 6.44 3.22
N SER A 174 -19.24 7.45 2.55
CA SER A 174 -19.34 7.49 1.10
C SER A 174 -17.95 7.59 0.43
N PRO A 175 -17.78 7.09 -0.81
CA PRO A 175 -16.55 7.28 -1.57
C PRO A 175 -16.09 8.75 -1.64
N ALA A 176 -17.05 9.69 -1.77
CA ALA A 176 -16.79 11.13 -1.79
C ALA A 176 -16.22 11.68 -0.47
N GLU A 177 -16.69 11.17 0.67
CA GLU A 177 -16.15 11.54 1.98
C GLU A 177 -14.72 11.01 2.16
N ILE A 178 -14.46 9.77 1.74
CA ILE A 178 -13.13 9.15 1.78
C ILE A 178 -12.16 9.92 0.86
N ALA A 179 -12.54 10.19 -0.39
CA ALA A 179 -11.71 10.90 -1.38
C ALA A 179 -11.25 12.27 -0.87
N ARG A 180 -12.11 13.02 -0.16
CA ARG A 180 -11.78 14.32 0.44
C ARG A 180 -10.78 14.24 1.60
N GLN A 181 -10.59 13.08 2.22
CA GLN A 181 -9.60 12.88 3.28
C GLN A 181 -8.24 12.38 2.76
N VAL A 182 -8.18 11.81 1.55
CA VAL A 182 -6.94 11.28 0.95
C VAL A 182 -5.79 12.30 0.93
N PRO A 183 -5.98 13.58 0.53
CA PRO A 183 -4.92 14.58 0.57
C PRO A 183 -4.35 14.86 1.97
N LYS A 184 -5.04 14.42 3.03
CA LYS A 184 -4.67 14.64 4.44
C LYS A 184 -4.00 13.43 5.08
N ILE A 185 -3.70 12.36 4.33
CA ILE A 185 -3.02 11.15 4.85
C ILE A 185 -1.78 11.48 5.66
N LYS A 186 -0.92 12.40 5.18
CA LYS A 186 0.29 12.79 5.89
C LYS A 186 -0.02 13.46 7.24
N ALA A 187 -1.02 14.33 7.29
CA ALA A 187 -1.46 14.94 8.55
C ALA A 187 -2.06 13.89 9.50
N ARG A 188 -2.77 12.89 8.96
CA ARG A 188 -3.32 11.78 9.73
C ARG A 188 -2.24 10.87 10.31
N ALA A 189 -1.19 10.57 9.54
CA ALA A 189 -0.03 9.82 9.99
C ALA A 189 0.67 10.49 11.18
N LYS A 190 0.81 11.82 11.14
CA LYS A 190 1.34 12.60 12.28
C LYS A 190 0.51 12.47 13.54
N GLN A 191 -0.82 12.52 13.43
CA GLN A 191 -1.70 12.33 14.59
C GLN A 191 -1.58 10.92 15.18
N LEU A 192 -1.46 9.90 14.34
CA LEU A 192 -1.24 8.52 14.79
C LEU A 192 0.11 8.39 15.50
N ALA A 193 1.18 8.93 14.92
CA ALA A 193 2.50 8.94 15.53
C ALA A 193 2.48 9.59 16.91
N GLU A 194 1.87 10.77 17.04
CA GLU A 194 1.79 11.50 18.31
C GLU A 194 0.98 10.73 19.37
N LYS A 195 -0.14 10.12 18.98
CA LYS A 195 -0.94 9.26 19.87
C LYS A 195 -0.12 8.07 20.40
N HIS A 196 0.78 7.52 19.59
CA HIS A 196 1.67 6.43 20.02
C HIS A 196 2.81 6.95 20.90
N MET A 197 3.41 8.10 20.57
CA MET A 197 4.43 8.74 21.41
C MET A 197 3.93 9.00 22.83
N GLN A 198 2.67 9.40 23.00
CA GLN A 198 2.04 9.63 24.32
C GLN A 198 1.96 8.39 25.22
N ARG A 199 2.06 7.17 24.67
CA ARG A 199 2.06 5.93 25.46
C ARG A 199 3.40 5.66 26.16
N GLY A 200 4.43 6.42 25.81
CA GLY A 200 5.78 6.25 26.33
C GLY A 200 6.59 5.21 25.56
N ARG A 201 7.92 5.36 25.59
CA ARG A 201 8.89 4.56 24.83
C ARG A 201 8.71 3.05 24.99
N SER A 202 8.48 2.58 26.21
CA SER A 202 8.32 1.15 26.53
C SER A 202 7.12 0.49 25.85
N GLU A 203 6.12 1.27 25.44
CA GLU A 203 4.93 0.76 24.75
C GLU A 203 5.05 0.77 23.23
N ILE A 204 6.07 1.45 22.68
CA ILE A 204 6.23 1.61 21.24
C ILE A 204 7.50 0.96 20.71
N VAL A 205 8.56 0.81 21.52
CA VAL A 205 9.83 0.18 21.14
C VAL A 205 9.99 -1.16 21.83
N GLY A 206 10.33 -2.19 21.06
CA GLY A 206 10.65 -3.51 21.59
C GLY A 206 9.98 -4.65 20.82
N GLU A 207 10.24 -5.87 21.26
CA GLU A 207 9.66 -7.07 20.66
C GLU A 207 8.13 -7.06 20.79
N GLY A 208 7.44 -7.35 19.68
CA GLY A 208 5.97 -7.30 19.62
C GLY A 208 5.36 -5.88 19.68
N LYS A 209 6.17 -4.81 19.68
CA LYS A 209 5.69 -3.42 19.66
C LYS A 209 5.71 -2.83 18.24
N VAL A 210 5.13 -1.64 18.08
CA VAL A 210 5.00 -0.94 16.77
C VAL A 210 6.36 -0.69 16.11
N LEU A 211 7.39 -0.39 16.91
CA LEU A 211 8.78 -0.28 16.46
C LEU A 211 9.54 -1.50 17.00
N GLY A 212 9.66 -2.53 16.16
CA GLY A 212 10.26 -3.82 16.52
C GLY A 212 11.79 -3.81 16.71
N VAL A 213 12.34 -4.99 16.98
CA VAL A 213 13.74 -5.26 17.41
C VAL A 213 14.80 -5.01 16.32
N GLY A 214 14.39 -4.84 15.05
CA GLY A 214 15.31 -4.67 13.91
C GLY A 214 15.87 -3.25 13.72
N PHE A 215 15.52 -2.33 14.61
CA PHE A 215 16.06 -0.98 14.59
C PHE A 215 16.90 -0.81 15.86
N ASP A 216 18.13 -0.30 15.70
CA ASP A 216 19.00 0.08 16.83
C ASP A 216 18.37 1.29 17.57
N LEU A 217 17.34 1.01 18.35
CA LEU A 217 16.43 1.99 18.97
C LEU A 217 16.72 2.17 20.45
N GLN A 218 17.73 1.50 21.01
CA GLN A 218 18.04 1.65 22.43
C GLN A 218 18.44 3.10 22.74
N ASP A 219 19.09 3.79 21.80
CA ASP A 219 19.56 5.18 21.96
C ASP A 219 18.82 6.22 21.09
N ALA A 220 17.79 5.81 20.33
CA ALA A 220 17.07 6.73 19.44
C ALA A 220 16.38 7.85 20.22
N SER A 221 16.53 9.10 19.75
CA SER A 221 15.87 10.26 20.36
C SER A 221 14.34 10.22 20.18
N GLU A 222 13.58 10.96 20.99
CA GLU A 222 12.12 11.05 20.82
C GLU A 222 11.73 11.64 19.45
N GLU A 223 12.52 12.55 18.91
CA GLU A 223 12.30 13.11 17.59
C GLU A 223 12.49 12.05 16.49
N GLU A 224 13.51 11.20 16.64
CA GLU A 224 13.75 10.11 15.71
C GLU A 224 12.68 9.03 15.79
N LEU A 225 12.21 8.69 17.01
CA LEU A 225 11.06 7.79 17.18
C LEU A 225 9.80 8.35 16.54
N ARG A 226 9.51 9.65 16.73
CA ARG A 226 8.37 10.33 16.11
C ARG A 226 8.46 10.27 14.59
N SER A 227 9.61 10.63 14.02
CA SER A 227 9.83 10.59 12.57
C SER A 227 9.65 9.18 11.99
N ARG A 228 10.12 8.14 12.69
CA ARG A 228 9.95 6.74 12.28
C ARG A 228 8.49 6.31 12.34
N LEU A 229 7.75 6.68 13.39
CA LEU A 229 6.31 6.42 13.49
C LEU A 229 5.51 7.16 12.41
N GLU A 230 5.84 8.42 12.13
CA GLU A 230 5.21 9.20 11.06
C GLU A 230 5.36 8.48 9.72
N ALA A 231 6.59 8.09 9.37
CA ALA A 231 6.88 7.36 8.13
C ALA A 231 6.16 5.99 8.09
N LEU A 232 6.12 5.27 9.21
CA LEU A 232 5.44 3.98 9.32
C LEU A 232 3.93 4.13 9.07
N PHE A 233 3.28 5.10 9.72
CA PHE A 233 1.84 5.32 9.56
C PHE A 233 1.47 5.95 8.21
N GLU A 234 2.32 6.80 7.64
CA GLU A 234 2.11 7.33 6.29
C GLU A 234 2.15 6.19 5.26
N ARG A 235 3.16 5.32 5.34
CA ARG A 235 3.26 4.12 4.50
C ARG A 235 2.07 3.18 4.70
N TYR A 236 1.63 2.98 5.95
CA TYR A 236 0.46 2.16 6.26
C TYR A 236 -0.81 2.70 5.59
N LEU A 237 -1.11 3.99 5.75
CA LEU A 237 -2.29 4.63 5.14
C LEU A 237 -2.21 4.67 3.62
N GLN A 238 -1.04 4.90 3.04
CA GLN A 238 -0.83 4.83 1.58
C GLN A 238 -1.06 3.42 1.04
N LYS A 239 -0.64 2.38 1.77
CA LYS A 239 -0.90 0.98 1.40
C LYS A 239 -2.40 0.67 1.44
N MET A 240 -3.13 1.19 2.42
CA MET A 240 -4.59 1.07 2.46
C MET A 240 -5.24 1.78 1.27
N LEU A 241 -4.82 3.03 0.97
CA LEU A 241 -5.32 3.77 -0.19
C LEU A 241 -5.10 3.01 -1.49
N SER A 242 -3.88 2.54 -1.74
CA SER A 242 -3.54 1.77 -2.94
C SER A 242 -4.49 0.59 -3.14
N ARG A 243 -4.84 -0.15 -2.09
CA ARG A 243 -5.79 -1.26 -2.18
C ARG A 243 -7.21 -0.84 -2.52
N VAL A 244 -7.62 0.35 -2.06
CA VAL A 244 -8.94 0.89 -2.34
C VAL A 244 -9.03 1.42 -3.77
N VAL A 245 -7.95 2.01 -4.31
CA VAL A 245 -7.97 2.66 -5.62
C VAL A 245 -7.48 1.78 -6.76
N THR A 246 -6.73 0.72 -6.48
CA THR A 246 -6.30 -0.28 -7.46
C THR A 246 -7.40 -1.32 -7.61
N PRO A 247 -8.12 -1.34 -8.76
CA PRO A 247 -9.17 -2.32 -8.98
C PRO A 247 -8.59 -3.74 -8.97
N LEU A 248 -9.30 -4.69 -8.38
CA LEU A 248 -8.80 -6.06 -8.21
C LEU A 248 -8.48 -6.74 -9.55
N ASP A 249 -9.25 -6.43 -10.59
CA ASP A 249 -9.07 -6.95 -11.95
C ASP A 249 -7.82 -6.44 -12.66
N THR A 250 -7.14 -5.40 -12.16
CA THR A 250 -5.89 -4.92 -12.78
C THR A 250 -4.68 -5.80 -12.48
N TYR A 251 -4.78 -6.71 -11.51
CA TYR A 251 -3.68 -7.60 -11.10
C TYR A 251 -4.17 -9.03 -10.80
N THR A 252 -5.44 -9.32 -11.07
CA THR A 252 -6.00 -10.67 -10.92
C THR A 252 -6.81 -11.07 -12.13
N ARG A 253 -6.82 -12.36 -12.42
CA ARG A 253 -7.53 -12.95 -13.55
C ARG A 253 -8.67 -13.85 -13.07
N ALA A 254 -9.62 -14.13 -13.96
CA ALA A 254 -10.73 -14.99 -13.63
C ALA A 254 -10.23 -16.44 -13.44
N PRO A 255 -10.72 -17.20 -12.44
CA PRO A 255 -10.27 -18.57 -12.19
C PRO A 255 -10.35 -19.48 -13.41
N VAL A 256 -11.36 -19.29 -14.26
CA VAL A 256 -11.58 -20.09 -15.48
C VAL A 256 -10.38 -20.06 -16.44
N GLU A 257 -9.59 -18.99 -16.42
CA GLU A 257 -8.40 -18.84 -17.27
C GLU A 257 -7.27 -19.81 -16.88
N PHE A 258 -7.27 -20.32 -15.64
CA PHE A 258 -6.29 -21.28 -15.13
C PHE A 258 -6.82 -22.70 -15.01
N ARG A 259 -7.99 -22.99 -15.59
CA ARG A 259 -8.60 -24.32 -15.51
C ARG A 259 -7.62 -25.40 -15.96
N CYS A 260 -7.45 -26.43 -15.13
CA CYS A 260 -6.64 -27.59 -15.47
C CYS A 260 -7.29 -28.89 -14.97
N SER A 261 -7.04 -29.99 -15.69
CA SER A 261 -7.59 -31.31 -15.37
C SER A 261 -7.13 -31.84 -14.02
N TRP A 262 -5.90 -31.49 -13.62
CA TRP A 262 -5.34 -31.84 -12.31
C TRP A 262 -6.22 -31.33 -11.17
N ALA A 263 -6.52 -30.02 -11.16
CA ALA A 263 -7.37 -29.41 -10.15
C ALA A 263 -8.80 -29.96 -10.21
N ASP A 264 -9.37 -30.09 -11.41
CA ASP A 264 -10.73 -30.64 -11.62
C ASP A 264 -10.87 -32.08 -11.08
N SER A 265 -9.79 -32.88 -11.11
CA SER A 265 -9.77 -34.26 -10.60
C SER A 265 -9.54 -34.36 -9.09
N LEU A 266 -8.99 -33.32 -8.48
CA LEU A 266 -8.56 -33.32 -7.09
C LEU A 266 -9.66 -32.84 -6.13
N ILE A 267 -10.42 -31.82 -6.54
CA ILE A 267 -11.44 -31.20 -5.69
C ILE A 267 -12.72 -32.03 -5.68
N GLU A 268 -13.16 -32.40 -4.50
CA GLU A 268 -14.41 -33.10 -4.23
C GLU A 268 -15.40 -32.21 -3.45
N GLU A 269 -16.67 -32.63 -3.39
CA GLU A 269 -17.72 -31.94 -2.64
C GLU A 269 -17.37 -31.76 -1.15
N ARG A 270 -16.72 -32.77 -0.54
CA ARG A 270 -16.27 -32.67 0.85
C ARG A 270 -15.35 -31.48 1.09
N ASN A 271 -14.45 -31.15 0.15
CA ASN A 271 -13.49 -30.07 0.31
C ASN A 271 -14.20 -28.71 0.33
N VAL A 272 -15.26 -28.56 -0.47
CA VAL A 272 -16.10 -27.36 -0.47
C VAL A 272 -16.84 -27.23 0.86
N ASN A 273 -17.42 -28.32 1.35
CA ASN A 273 -18.15 -28.31 2.63
C ASN A 273 -17.21 -28.02 3.82
N GLU A 274 -16.05 -28.66 3.86
CA GLU A 274 -15.03 -28.43 4.90
C GLU A 274 -14.53 -26.98 4.95
N LEU A 275 -14.56 -26.26 3.81
CA LEU A 275 -14.13 -24.87 3.73
C LEU A 275 -15.24 -23.86 4.04
N TRP A 276 -16.47 -24.09 3.56
CA TRP A 276 -17.52 -23.05 3.53
C TRP A 276 -18.86 -23.45 4.16
N SER A 277 -19.02 -24.65 4.70
CA SER A 277 -20.22 -24.97 5.49
C SER A 277 -20.17 -24.33 6.88
N GLU A 278 -21.35 -23.94 7.39
CA GLU A 278 -21.48 -23.38 8.74
C GLU A 278 -21.03 -24.39 9.82
N PRO A 279 -20.32 -23.94 10.87
CA PRO A 279 -19.96 -24.78 12.00
C PRO A 279 -21.21 -25.41 12.62
N GLY A 280 -21.25 -26.75 12.72
CA GLY A 280 -22.39 -27.49 13.31
C GLY A 280 -23.43 -28.00 12.31
N ALA A 281 -23.32 -27.68 11.02
CA ALA A 281 -24.10 -28.32 9.96
C ALA A 281 -23.59 -29.74 9.65
N GLY A 282 -23.70 -30.65 10.63
CA GLY A 282 -23.53 -32.09 10.43
C GLY A 282 -22.20 -32.52 9.83
N ALA A 283 -21.07 -31.89 10.19
CA ALA A 283 -19.76 -32.42 9.84
C ALA A 283 -19.67 -33.86 10.39
N PRO A 284 -19.45 -34.88 9.55
CA PRO A 284 -19.26 -36.23 10.05
C PRO A 284 -18.06 -36.22 10.98
N HIS A 285 -18.24 -36.68 12.22
CA HIS A 285 -17.13 -37.01 13.09
C HIS A 285 -16.26 -38.02 12.31
N ALA A 286 -15.09 -37.58 11.83
CA ALA A 286 -14.19 -38.46 11.10
C ALA A 286 -13.59 -39.46 12.10
N GLU A 287 -14.02 -40.72 11.99
CA GLU A 287 -13.34 -41.85 12.65
C GLU A 287 -12.01 -42.11 11.92
N GLY A 288 -10.95 -41.43 12.35
CA GLY A 288 -9.59 -41.68 11.88
C GLY A 288 -8.55 -40.69 12.45
N PRO A 289 -7.31 -41.12 12.74
CA PRO A 289 -6.28 -40.31 13.41
C PRO A 289 -5.63 -39.21 12.54
N SER A 290 -6.23 -38.81 11.40
CA SER A 290 -5.64 -37.83 10.47
C SER A 290 -6.59 -36.67 10.11
N SER A 291 -7.52 -36.29 11.00
CA SER A 291 -8.56 -35.31 10.70
C SER A 291 -8.86 -34.34 11.84
N ASP A 292 -7.97 -34.25 12.84
CA ASP A 292 -8.22 -33.52 14.09
C ASP A 292 -8.59 -32.04 13.86
N TRP A 293 -8.08 -31.41 12.79
CA TRP A 293 -8.42 -30.03 12.43
C TRP A 293 -9.89 -29.84 12.02
N LEU A 294 -10.58 -30.88 11.52
CA LEU A 294 -12.00 -30.80 11.18
C LEU A 294 -12.85 -30.52 12.42
N SER A 295 -12.43 -31.05 13.58
CA SER A 295 -13.10 -30.81 14.87
C SER A 295 -13.04 -29.36 15.34
N LEU A 296 -12.17 -28.54 14.75
CA LEU A 296 -12.08 -27.12 15.05
C LEU A 296 -13.22 -26.32 14.39
N GLY A 297 -13.79 -26.81 13.28
CA GLY A 297 -14.89 -26.15 12.58
C GLY A 297 -14.53 -24.78 12.00
N VAL A 298 -13.25 -24.51 11.73
CA VAL A 298 -12.77 -23.17 11.32
C VAL A 298 -12.65 -22.99 9.80
N GLY A 299 -12.91 -24.02 8.98
CA GLY A 299 -12.87 -23.92 7.52
C GLY A 299 -11.49 -24.25 6.95
N VAL A 300 -11.09 -25.52 7.10
CA VAL A 300 -9.80 -26.06 6.64
C VAL A 300 -10.04 -27.41 6.00
N THR A 301 -9.44 -27.64 4.83
CA THR A 301 -9.40 -28.95 4.17
C THR A 301 -7.96 -29.31 3.82
N ALA A 302 -7.64 -30.59 3.84
CA ALA A 302 -6.33 -31.09 3.42
C ALA A 302 -6.48 -32.36 2.57
N ILE A 303 -5.62 -32.49 1.57
CA ILE A 303 -5.62 -33.61 0.63
C ILE A 303 -4.17 -34.10 0.49
N ASP A 304 -3.98 -35.41 0.58
CA ASP A 304 -2.66 -36.05 0.52
C ASP A 304 -2.37 -36.62 -0.87
N GLY A 305 -1.09 -36.71 -1.21
CA GLY A 305 -0.64 -37.33 -2.46
C GLY A 305 -1.14 -36.60 -3.70
N THR A 306 -1.30 -35.28 -3.63
CA THR A 306 -1.93 -34.49 -4.70
C THR A 306 -1.03 -34.28 -5.91
N VAL A 307 0.27 -34.53 -5.78
CA VAL A 307 1.27 -34.29 -6.84
C VAL A 307 2.20 -35.49 -6.94
N GLU A 308 2.54 -35.85 -8.17
CA GLU A 308 3.47 -36.93 -8.48
C GLU A 308 4.86 -36.64 -7.88
N GLN A 309 5.49 -37.66 -7.27
CA GLN A 309 6.79 -37.48 -6.61
C GLN A 309 7.91 -37.01 -7.56
N ASP A 310 7.83 -37.36 -8.85
CA ASP A 310 8.75 -36.84 -9.88
C ASP A 310 8.67 -35.32 -9.98
N LEU A 311 7.46 -34.76 -10.12
CA LEU A 311 7.26 -33.31 -10.20
C LEU A 311 7.73 -32.62 -8.92
N ILE A 312 7.42 -33.18 -7.75
CA ILE A 312 7.92 -32.64 -6.47
C ILE A 312 9.45 -32.59 -6.46
N SER A 313 10.12 -33.66 -6.89
CA SER A 313 11.59 -33.73 -6.95
C SER A 313 12.18 -32.66 -7.89
N ARG A 314 11.58 -32.46 -9.07
CA ARG A 314 11.99 -31.41 -10.02
C ARG A 314 11.79 -30.02 -9.44
N VAL A 315 10.61 -29.74 -8.86
CA VAL A 315 10.31 -28.46 -8.20
C VAL A 315 11.30 -28.18 -7.06
N ARG A 316 11.59 -29.19 -6.24
CA ARG A 316 12.57 -29.09 -5.16
C ARG A 316 13.97 -28.76 -5.68
N THR A 317 14.41 -29.42 -6.74
CA THR A 317 15.69 -29.16 -7.38
C THR A 317 15.80 -27.71 -7.87
N GLU A 318 14.74 -27.19 -8.49
CA GLU A 318 14.68 -25.81 -8.99
C GLU A 318 14.64 -24.79 -7.84
N LEU A 319 13.88 -25.04 -6.76
CA LEU A 319 13.87 -24.17 -5.56
C LEU A 319 15.22 -24.15 -4.85
N ASP A 320 15.86 -25.30 -4.68
CA ASP A 320 17.18 -25.39 -4.03
C ASP A 320 18.27 -24.73 -4.92
N ALA A 321 18.11 -24.75 -6.25
CA ALA A 321 18.95 -23.98 -7.15
C ALA A 321 18.75 -22.46 -6.97
N LEU A 322 17.50 -21.97 -6.90
CA LEU A 322 17.18 -20.57 -6.61
C LEU A 322 17.68 -20.12 -5.23
N GLU A 323 17.63 -21.00 -4.22
CA GLU A 323 18.14 -20.70 -2.89
C GLU A 323 19.67 -20.57 -2.88
N ARG A 324 20.37 -21.45 -3.60
CA ARG A 324 21.85 -21.47 -3.70
C ARG A 324 22.41 -20.35 -4.55
N SER A 325 21.75 -19.98 -5.65
CA SER A 325 22.32 -19.03 -6.62
C SER A 325 22.58 -17.66 -5.99
N GLY A 326 21.86 -17.27 -4.93
CA GLY A 326 22.05 -16.01 -4.19
C GLY A 326 21.74 -14.75 -5.00
N GLU A 327 21.80 -14.83 -6.33
CA GLU A 327 21.47 -13.87 -7.37
C GLU A 327 20.32 -14.40 -8.25
N ALA A 328 19.55 -13.45 -8.80
CA ALA A 328 18.35 -13.65 -9.58
C ALA A 328 18.62 -14.41 -10.89
N SER A 329 18.43 -15.73 -10.89
CA SER A 329 18.44 -16.53 -12.13
C SER A 329 17.17 -16.31 -12.98
N VAL A 330 16.12 -15.77 -12.37
CA VAL A 330 14.86 -15.31 -12.97
C VAL A 330 14.80 -13.82 -12.65
N VAL A 331 14.58 -12.94 -13.63
CA VAL A 331 14.65 -11.48 -13.42
C VAL A 331 13.82 -11.09 -12.20
N GLY A 332 14.46 -10.51 -11.19
CA GLY A 332 13.81 -10.02 -9.97
C GLY A 332 13.47 -11.04 -8.89
N SER A 333 13.65 -12.34 -9.09
CA SER A 333 13.28 -13.37 -8.10
C SER A 333 14.48 -13.85 -7.28
N ARG A 334 14.73 -13.19 -6.14
CA ARG A 334 15.74 -13.59 -5.16
C ARG A 334 15.06 -14.24 -3.96
N VAL A 335 15.61 -15.34 -3.45
CA VAL A 335 15.20 -15.90 -2.15
C VAL A 335 15.68 -14.98 -1.04
N THR A 336 14.76 -14.20 -0.48
CA THR A 336 15.03 -13.17 0.53
C THR A 336 14.61 -13.63 1.92
N ALA A 337 15.32 -13.17 2.94
CA ALA A 337 14.91 -13.40 4.32
C ALA A 337 13.70 -12.53 4.65
N SER A 338 12.75 -13.11 5.40
CA SER A 338 11.63 -12.39 5.98
C SER A 338 12.13 -11.19 6.79
N GLN A 339 11.46 -10.06 6.63
CA GLN A 339 11.69 -8.85 7.43
C GLN A 339 10.62 -8.68 8.51
N ASP A 340 9.64 -9.59 8.55
CA ASP A 340 8.53 -9.51 9.48
C ASP A 340 8.92 -10.14 10.81
N PRO A 341 8.75 -9.43 11.95
CA PRO A 341 9.19 -9.91 13.25
C PRO A 341 8.42 -11.15 13.73
N CYS A 342 7.24 -11.41 13.17
CA CYS A 342 6.43 -12.58 13.48
C CYS A 342 6.76 -13.80 12.61
N ASN A 343 7.57 -13.64 11.55
CA ASN A 343 7.95 -14.70 10.62
C ASN A 343 9.47 -14.87 10.62
N VAL A 344 10.00 -15.27 11.77
CA VAL A 344 11.43 -15.27 12.09
C VAL A 344 12.15 -16.37 11.32
N GLY A 345 13.32 -16.06 10.77
CA GLY A 345 14.20 -17.03 10.11
C GLY A 345 13.71 -17.60 8.77
N ALA A 346 12.45 -17.32 8.39
CA ALA A 346 11.90 -17.75 7.12
C ALA A 346 12.55 -17.03 5.94
N ARG A 347 12.63 -17.71 4.81
CA ARG A 347 13.04 -17.12 3.53
C ARG A 347 11.97 -17.39 2.48
N SER A 348 11.78 -16.49 1.53
CA SER A 348 10.81 -16.69 0.46
C SER A 348 11.23 -16.06 -0.86
N VAL A 349 10.59 -16.53 -1.92
CA VAL A 349 10.65 -15.97 -3.28
C VAL A 349 9.25 -15.97 -3.87
N TRP A 350 8.93 -14.93 -4.64
CA TRP A 350 7.69 -14.83 -5.39
C TRP A 350 7.92 -15.35 -6.81
N LEU A 351 7.08 -16.30 -7.21
CA LEU A 351 7.08 -16.92 -8.54
C LEU A 351 5.94 -16.28 -9.33
N HIS A 352 6.28 -15.36 -10.22
CA HIS A 352 5.33 -14.61 -11.04
C HIS A 352 5.09 -15.30 -12.38
N PHE A 353 3.84 -15.38 -12.82
CA PHE A 353 3.46 -15.99 -14.09
C PHE A 353 2.30 -15.24 -14.76
N GLU A 354 2.22 -13.93 -14.53
CA GLU A 354 1.16 -13.07 -15.05
C GLU A 354 1.30 -12.88 -16.56
N THR A 355 2.53 -12.65 -17.01
CA THR A 355 2.88 -12.36 -18.39
C THR A 355 3.61 -13.52 -19.06
N ASP A 356 3.57 -13.58 -20.40
CA ASP A 356 4.31 -14.59 -21.17
C ASP A 356 5.82 -14.52 -20.92
N GLU A 357 6.35 -13.31 -20.70
CA GLU A 357 7.77 -13.11 -20.38
C GLU A 357 8.14 -13.74 -19.03
N GLU A 358 7.34 -13.50 -17.99
CA GLU A 358 7.56 -14.12 -16.67
C GLU A 358 7.44 -15.65 -16.74
N GLN A 359 6.46 -16.17 -17.49
CA GLN A 359 6.31 -17.61 -17.69
C GLN A 359 7.53 -18.22 -18.39
N GLN A 360 8.11 -17.56 -19.39
CA GLN A 360 9.32 -18.03 -20.07
C GLN A 360 10.57 -17.99 -19.18
N GLN A 361 10.60 -17.11 -18.19
CA GLN A 361 11.72 -16.98 -17.27
C GLN A 361 11.62 -17.94 -16.07
N LEU A 362 10.42 -18.39 -15.70
CA LEU A 362 10.25 -19.36 -14.62
C LEU A 362 10.82 -20.74 -15.00
N PRO A 363 11.53 -21.41 -14.09
CA PRO A 363 11.95 -22.79 -14.29
C PRO A 363 10.74 -23.71 -14.59
N PRO A 364 10.89 -24.69 -15.50
CA PRO A 364 9.74 -25.42 -16.05
C PRO A 364 8.90 -26.16 -15.00
N ALA A 365 9.51 -26.79 -13.99
CA ALA A 365 8.74 -27.50 -12.97
C ALA A 365 8.00 -26.52 -12.04
N LEU A 366 8.62 -25.37 -11.73
CA LEU A 366 8.00 -24.29 -10.98
C LEU A 366 6.82 -23.67 -11.73
N LEU A 367 6.94 -23.42 -13.03
CA LEU A 367 5.81 -22.95 -13.85
C LEU A 367 4.68 -23.99 -13.85
N GLU A 368 5.00 -25.27 -14.09
CA GLU A 368 4.04 -26.36 -14.12
C GLU A 368 3.23 -26.44 -12.82
N ILE A 369 3.89 -26.39 -11.66
CA ILE A 369 3.21 -26.47 -10.37
C ILE A 369 2.43 -25.19 -10.04
N CYS A 370 2.92 -24.01 -10.44
CA CYS A 370 2.19 -22.76 -10.25
C CYS A 370 0.87 -22.75 -11.02
N LEU A 371 0.87 -23.20 -12.28
CA LEU A 371 -0.34 -23.31 -13.09
C LEU A 371 -1.33 -24.35 -12.53
N LYS A 372 -0.84 -25.47 -12.01
CA LYS A 372 -1.67 -26.46 -11.29
C LYS A 372 -2.39 -25.81 -10.10
N LEU A 373 -1.65 -25.11 -9.22
CA LEU A 373 -2.22 -24.43 -8.06
C LEU A 373 -3.23 -23.35 -8.45
N ALA A 374 -2.91 -22.56 -9.49
CA ALA A 374 -3.80 -21.50 -10.00
C ALA A 374 -5.15 -22.03 -10.53
N GLY A 375 -5.24 -23.33 -10.89
CA GLY A 375 -6.48 -23.96 -11.32
C GLY A 375 -7.43 -24.39 -10.19
N LEU A 376 -6.95 -24.49 -8.95
CA LEU A 376 -7.76 -24.92 -7.80
C LEU A 376 -8.99 -24.03 -7.55
N PRO A 377 -8.91 -22.68 -7.63
CA PRO A 377 -10.07 -21.82 -7.45
C PRO A 377 -11.20 -22.10 -8.45
N ASN A 378 -10.88 -22.42 -9.71
CA ASN A 378 -11.88 -22.81 -10.70
C ASN A 378 -12.55 -24.13 -10.34
N ALA A 379 -11.76 -25.14 -9.94
CA ALA A 379 -12.28 -26.44 -9.55
C ALA A 379 -13.20 -26.35 -8.32
N LEU A 380 -12.85 -25.52 -7.34
CA LEU A 380 -13.68 -25.23 -6.16
C LEU A 380 -15.02 -24.58 -6.55
N LEU A 381 -15.00 -23.53 -7.38
CA LEU A 381 -16.22 -22.87 -7.85
C LEU A 381 -17.11 -23.81 -8.69
N ALA A 382 -16.50 -24.62 -9.55
CA ALA A 382 -17.20 -25.60 -10.37
C ALA A 382 -17.84 -26.71 -9.51
N MET A 383 -17.15 -27.17 -8.47
CA MET A 383 -17.67 -28.19 -7.55
C MET A 383 -18.82 -27.62 -6.70
N ALA A 384 -18.65 -26.43 -6.12
CA ALA A 384 -19.70 -25.76 -5.36
C ALA A 384 -20.97 -25.56 -6.19
N SER A 385 -20.83 -25.17 -7.47
CA SER A 385 -21.96 -24.99 -8.38
C SER A 385 -22.74 -26.29 -8.64
N LYS A 386 -22.08 -27.45 -8.57
CA LYS A 386 -22.74 -28.76 -8.71
C LYS A 386 -23.50 -29.14 -7.43
N SER A 387 -22.90 -28.90 -6.27
CA SER A 387 -23.49 -29.22 -4.95
C SER A 387 -24.77 -28.43 -4.62
N VAL A 388 -24.92 -27.21 -5.16
CA VAL A 388 -26.13 -26.37 -4.96
C VAL A 388 -27.40 -26.97 -5.61
N THR A 389 -27.27 -27.97 -6.48
CA THR A 389 -28.44 -28.67 -7.05
C THR A 389 -29.27 -29.49 -6.03
N GLY A 390 -28.84 -29.56 -4.76
CA GLY A 390 -29.53 -30.27 -3.67
C GLY A 390 -30.45 -29.45 -2.74
N GLY A 391 -30.56 -28.12 -2.90
CA GLY A 391 -31.50 -27.28 -2.11
C GLY A 391 -30.96 -25.89 -1.72
N PRO A 392 -31.80 -25.02 -1.12
CA PRO A 392 -31.48 -23.61 -0.86
C PRO A 392 -30.44 -23.35 0.26
N SER A 393 -29.81 -24.40 0.81
CA SER A 393 -28.95 -24.35 2.00
C SER A 393 -27.52 -24.89 1.76
N GLY A 394 -27.04 -24.89 0.52
CA GLY A 394 -25.65 -25.26 0.19
C GLY A 394 -24.61 -24.22 0.64
N PRO A 395 -23.32 -24.62 0.75
CA PRO A 395 -22.24 -23.70 1.16
C PRO A 395 -22.12 -22.52 0.19
N GLN A 396 -22.05 -21.30 0.74
CA GLN A 396 -21.87 -20.08 -0.04
C GLN A 396 -20.39 -19.83 -0.27
N VAL A 397 -19.90 -20.22 -1.45
CA VAL A 397 -18.53 -19.92 -1.87
C VAL A 397 -18.50 -18.50 -2.44
N PRO A 398 -17.61 -17.61 -1.93
CA PRO A 398 -17.44 -16.28 -2.49
C PRO A 398 -16.91 -16.36 -3.91
N ASN A 399 -17.19 -15.35 -4.74
CA ASN A 399 -16.52 -15.22 -6.02
C ASN A 399 -15.01 -15.09 -5.80
N LEU A 400 -14.23 -15.89 -6.52
CA LEU A 400 -12.78 -15.97 -6.36
C LEU A 400 -12.07 -15.34 -7.55
N ARG A 401 -10.91 -14.73 -7.29
CA ARG A 401 -9.98 -14.24 -8.31
C ARG A 401 -8.56 -14.69 -8.00
N VAL A 402 -7.78 -14.92 -9.06
CA VAL A 402 -6.42 -15.43 -8.96
C VAL A 402 -5.45 -14.32 -9.30
N HIS A 403 -4.58 -13.95 -8.36
CA HIS A 403 -3.37 -13.20 -8.67
C HIS A 403 -2.31 -14.22 -9.14
N PRO A 404 -1.82 -14.16 -10.39
CA PRO A 404 -0.89 -15.15 -10.96
C PRO A 404 0.54 -15.05 -10.37
N HIS A 405 0.62 -15.27 -9.06
CA HIS A 405 1.87 -15.41 -8.34
C HIS A 405 1.75 -16.45 -7.23
N VAL A 406 2.83 -17.17 -6.97
CA VAL A 406 2.93 -18.15 -5.88
C VAL A 406 4.14 -17.79 -5.04
N MET A 407 3.99 -17.76 -3.72
CA MET A 407 5.12 -17.60 -2.82
C MET A 407 5.70 -18.97 -2.47
N ALA A 408 6.95 -19.22 -2.82
CA ALA A 408 7.70 -20.35 -2.28
C ALA A 408 8.42 -19.89 -1.01
N ALA A 409 8.19 -20.56 0.11
CA ALA A 409 8.82 -20.24 1.39
C ALA A 409 9.57 -21.45 1.96
N THR A 410 10.74 -21.18 2.52
CA THR A 410 11.57 -22.16 3.22
C THR A 410 11.84 -21.76 4.67
N TYR A 411 11.73 -22.74 5.56
CA TYR A 411 12.02 -22.65 6.98
C TYR A 411 13.06 -23.70 7.34
N ARG A 412 13.99 -23.36 8.22
CA ARG A 412 15.00 -24.25 8.81
C ARG A 412 14.95 -24.12 10.33
N LYS A 413 15.77 -24.91 11.03
CA LYS A 413 15.94 -24.79 12.48
C LYS A 413 16.13 -23.33 12.92
N GLY A 414 15.38 -22.92 13.94
CA GLY A 414 15.30 -21.54 14.43
C GLY A 414 14.33 -20.63 13.68
N ALA A 415 13.66 -21.11 12.62
CA ALA A 415 12.63 -20.36 11.91
C ALA A 415 11.22 -20.78 12.34
N GLU A 416 10.33 -19.82 12.53
CA GLU A 416 8.92 -20.06 12.88
C GLU A 416 8.05 -18.92 12.38
N TYR A 417 6.74 -19.17 12.29
CA TYR A 417 5.75 -18.11 12.09
C TYR A 417 4.76 -18.12 13.26
N HIS A 418 4.77 -17.04 14.04
CA HIS A 418 3.84 -16.81 15.13
C HIS A 418 2.37 -16.85 14.67
N CYS A 419 1.47 -17.04 15.64
CA CYS A 419 0.03 -17.13 15.39
C CYS A 419 -0.50 -15.88 14.68
N HIS A 420 -1.10 -16.05 13.50
CA HIS A 420 -1.65 -14.97 12.69
C HIS A 420 -2.83 -15.44 11.83
N LYS A 421 -3.51 -14.49 11.19
CA LYS A 421 -4.38 -14.72 10.03
C LYS A 421 -3.71 -14.17 8.78
N ASP A 422 -4.00 -14.76 7.64
CA ASP A 422 -3.50 -14.27 6.35
C ASP A 422 -4.25 -13.03 5.86
N SER A 423 -5.45 -12.80 6.39
CA SER A 423 -6.21 -11.56 6.27
C SER A 423 -6.94 -11.24 7.57
N TYR A 424 -6.78 -10.02 8.07
CA TYR A 424 -7.48 -9.48 9.22
C TYR A 424 -8.72 -8.71 8.75
N ASP A 425 -9.81 -9.47 8.61
CA ASP A 425 -11.16 -8.98 8.33
C ASP A 425 -11.30 -8.27 6.96
N GLY A 426 -10.41 -8.56 5.99
CA GLY A 426 -10.41 -7.94 4.66
C GLY A 426 -9.84 -6.52 4.60
N ALA A 427 -9.60 -5.90 5.77
CA ALA A 427 -9.06 -4.55 5.90
C ALA A 427 -7.61 -4.42 5.44
N ASP A 428 -6.85 -5.48 5.65
CA ASP A 428 -5.41 -5.53 5.45
C ASP A 428 -5.01 -6.20 4.13
N ASN A 429 -5.92 -6.87 3.42
CA ASN A 429 -5.75 -7.40 2.06
C ASN A 429 -7.05 -8.11 1.62
N GLN A 430 -7.17 -8.44 0.33
CA GLN A 430 -8.36 -9.07 -0.25
C GLN A 430 -8.34 -10.60 -0.22
N ARG A 431 -7.38 -11.23 0.48
CA ARG A 431 -7.24 -12.69 0.49
C ARG A 431 -8.46 -13.33 1.14
N MET A 432 -8.98 -14.35 0.48
CA MET A 432 -10.14 -15.12 0.90
C MET A 432 -9.76 -16.57 1.18
N LEU A 433 -8.95 -17.17 0.32
CA LEU A 433 -8.49 -18.56 0.46
C LEU A 433 -6.96 -18.60 0.40
N SER A 434 -6.36 -19.33 1.33
CA SER A 434 -4.95 -19.65 1.33
C SER A 434 -4.80 -21.11 0.93
N VAL A 435 -3.92 -21.35 -0.05
CA VAL A 435 -3.67 -22.67 -0.62
C VAL A 435 -2.19 -22.97 -0.46
N LEU A 436 -1.86 -23.98 0.35
CA LEU A 436 -0.49 -24.41 0.62
C LEU A 436 -0.26 -25.79 0.01
N LEU A 437 0.85 -25.95 -0.71
CA LEU A 437 1.35 -27.26 -1.14
C LEU A 437 2.72 -27.52 -0.51
N TYR A 438 2.83 -28.62 0.22
CA TYR A 438 4.07 -29.03 0.87
C TYR A 438 4.94 -29.92 -0.02
N LEU A 439 6.27 -29.74 0.09
CA LEU A 439 7.27 -30.37 -0.78
C LEU A 439 8.33 -31.15 0.03
N ASN A 440 7.97 -31.63 1.22
CA ASN A 440 8.94 -32.14 2.19
C ASN A 440 8.95 -33.67 2.19
N GLN A 441 9.89 -34.24 1.45
CA GLN A 441 10.10 -35.68 1.38
C GLN A 441 10.60 -36.21 2.73
N ASP A 442 10.25 -37.46 3.02
CA ASP A 442 10.69 -38.19 4.21
C ASP A 442 10.37 -37.51 5.56
N TRP A 443 9.35 -36.65 5.60
CA TRP A 443 8.93 -35.97 6.84
C TRP A 443 8.31 -36.95 7.82
N THR A 444 8.80 -36.97 9.05
CA THR A 444 8.35 -37.89 10.10
C THR A 444 7.87 -37.16 11.35
N THR A 445 7.15 -37.89 12.22
CA THR A 445 6.72 -37.35 13.51
C THR A 445 7.92 -36.93 14.34
N GLY A 446 7.93 -35.67 14.78
CA GLY A 446 9.01 -35.10 15.56
C GLY A 446 9.97 -34.20 14.76
N ASP A 447 9.85 -34.13 13.44
CA ASP A 447 10.65 -33.17 12.64
C ASP A 447 10.17 -31.71 12.81
N GLY A 448 9.08 -31.49 13.55
CA GLY A 448 8.50 -30.17 13.77
C GLY A 448 7.86 -29.63 12.50
N GLY A 449 7.87 -28.30 12.34
CA GLY A 449 7.42 -27.66 11.09
C GLY A 449 5.92 -27.74 10.81
N GLU A 450 5.12 -28.24 11.76
CA GLU A 450 3.69 -28.39 11.58
C GLU A 450 3.01 -27.05 11.35
N LEU A 451 1.99 -27.05 10.49
CA LEU A 451 1.04 -25.95 10.43
C LEU A 451 0.03 -26.16 11.55
N ARG A 452 0.15 -25.37 12.60
CA ARG A 452 -0.79 -25.37 13.71
C ARG A 452 -2.00 -24.54 13.37
N ILE A 453 -3.18 -25.15 13.40
CA ILE A 453 -4.48 -24.50 13.21
C ILE A 453 -5.12 -24.34 14.59
N PHE A 454 -5.60 -23.13 14.90
CA PHE A 454 -6.29 -22.85 16.16
C PHE A 454 -7.81 -22.81 15.96
N GLY A 455 -8.54 -23.34 16.95
CA GLY A 455 -9.98 -23.15 17.07
C GLY A 455 -10.32 -21.74 17.58
N SER A 456 -11.61 -21.41 17.56
CA SER A 456 -12.10 -20.17 18.20
C SER A 456 -12.54 -20.42 19.64
N LYS A 457 -12.35 -19.42 20.51
CA LYS A 457 -12.88 -19.44 21.89
C LYS A 457 -14.41 -19.34 21.93
N SER A 458 -14.99 -18.62 20.97
CA SER A 458 -16.43 -18.57 20.71
C SER A 458 -16.71 -18.00 19.32
N ASP A 459 -17.90 -18.19 18.78
CA ASP A 459 -18.29 -17.61 17.47
C ASP A 459 -18.29 -16.07 17.48
N MET A 460 -18.33 -15.46 18.67
CA MET A 460 -18.39 -14.01 18.87
C MET A 460 -17.01 -13.37 19.12
N GLU A 461 -16.02 -14.15 19.60
CA GLU A 461 -14.67 -13.66 19.84
C GLU A 461 -13.77 -13.95 18.63
N LYS A 462 -13.21 -12.90 18.02
CA LYS A 462 -12.28 -13.00 16.88
C LYS A 462 -10.86 -13.47 17.26
N ALA A 463 -10.66 -13.98 18.48
CA ALA A 463 -9.34 -14.36 19.01
C ALA A 463 -9.16 -15.88 19.00
N PRO A 464 -7.93 -16.39 18.76
CA PRO A 464 -7.67 -17.81 18.77
C PRO A 464 -7.77 -18.38 20.18
N ASP A 465 -8.27 -19.61 20.28
CA ASP A 465 -8.07 -20.45 21.46
C ASP A 465 -6.71 -21.17 21.33
N LEU A 466 -5.70 -20.67 22.05
CA LEU A 466 -4.34 -21.22 21.99
C LEU A 466 -4.23 -22.63 22.57
N GLU A 467 -5.21 -23.08 23.35
CA GLU A 467 -5.25 -24.43 23.93
C GLU A 467 -6.00 -25.42 23.04
N ARG A 468 -6.88 -24.94 22.15
CA ARG A 468 -7.63 -25.75 21.20
C ARG A 468 -7.02 -25.64 19.81
N PHE A 469 -6.09 -26.54 19.48
CA PHE A 469 -5.42 -26.56 18.19
C PHE A 469 -5.29 -27.96 17.60
N ALA A 470 -5.02 -28.02 16.30
CA ALA A 470 -4.63 -29.23 15.58
C ALA A 470 -3.40 -28.94 14.72
N ASP A 471 -2.48 -29.91 14.64
CA ASP A 471 -1.25 -29.78 13.87
C ASP A 471 -1.35 -30.56 12.55
N ILE A 472 -1.05 -29.89 11.44
CA ILE A 472 -0.99 -30.50 10.11
C ILE A 472 0.48 -30.67 9.73
N ALA A 473 0.95 -31.91 9.67
CA ALA A 473 2.31 -32.23 9.24
C ALA A 473 2.53 -31.79 7.78
N PRO A 474 3.67 -31.16 7.44
CA PRO A 474 3.93 -30.60 6.12
C PRO A 474 4.44 -31.66 5.13
N LEU A 475 3.70 -32.76 4.96
CA LEU A 475 4.12 -33.92 4.16
C LEU A 475 4.25 -33.60 2.66
N SER A 476 5.23 -34.21 1.98
CA SER A 476 5.37 -34.11 0.51
C SER A 476 4.06 -34.40 -0.22
N GLY A 477 3.61 -33.46 -1.06
CA GLY A 477 2.40 -33.60 -1.86
C GLY A 477 1.10 -33.42 -1.07
N ARG A 478 1.16 -32.94 0.18
CA ARG A 478 -0.02 -32.52 0.93
C ARG A 478 -0.43 -31.11 0.51
N LEU A 479 -1.66 -30.98 0.02
CA LEU A 479 -2.34 -29.72 -0.23
C LEU A 479 -3.19 -29.37 1.00
N VAL A 480 -3.06 -28.14 1.51
CA VAL A 480 -3.92 -27.60 2.57
C VAL A 480 -4.57 -26.34 2.06
N MET A 481 -5.88 -26.21 2.25
CA MET A 481 -6.61 -25.00 1.90
C MET A 481 -7.40 -24.53 3.12
N PHE A 482 -7.42 -23.22 3.36
CA PHE A 482 -8.17 -22.65 4.48
C PHE A 482 -8.60 -21.21 4.22
N ARG A 483 -9.68 -20.80 4.90
CA ARG A 483 -10.20 -19.43 4.82
C ARG A 483 -9.23 -18.43 5.44
N SER A 484 -8.69 -17.53 4.61
CA SER A 484 -7.64 -16.58 5.00
C SER A 484 -8.08 -15.61 6.09
N ARG A 485 -9.39 -15.31 6.15
CA ARG A 485 -10.00 -14.35 7.08
C ARG A 485 -10.38 -14.95 8.44
N ASP A 486 -10.48 -16.28 8.52
CA ASP A 486 -11.13 -16.97 9.64
C ASP A 486 -10.17 -17.87 10.40
N VAL A 487 -9.14 -18.39 9.73
CA VAL A 487 -8.26 -19.42 10.30
C VAL A 487 -7.01 -18.80 10.90
N TRP A 488 -6.97 -18.76 12.22
CA TRP A 488 -5.74 -18.51 12.98
C TRP A 488 -4.80 -19.69 12.86
N HIS A 489 -3.55 -19.42 12.50
CA HIS A 489 -2.55 -20.46 12.32
C HIS A 489 -1.13 -19.99 12.64
N ALA A 490 -0.24 -20.96 12.90
CA ALA A 490 1.18 -20.75 13.14
C ALA A 490 2.01 -21.82 12.43
N VAL A 491 3.27 -21.52 12.11
CA VAL A 491 4.25 -22.51 11.63
C VAL A 491 5.19 -22.83 12.77
N ARG A 492 5.18 -24.09 13.23
CA ARG A 492 6.09 -24.58 14.26
C ARG A 492 7.53 -24.62 13.74
N GLU A 493 8.50 -24.50 14.62
CA GLU A 493 9.92 -24.59 14.26
C GLU A 493 10.22 -25.97 13.64
N PRO A 494 10.73 -26.04 12.40
CA PRO A 494 11.15 -27.30 11.80
C PRO A 494 12.59 -27.64 12.20
N ARG A 495 12.89 -28.92 12.34
CA ARG A 495 14.26 -29.44 12.52
C ARG A 495 14.99 -29.59 11.20
N GLU A 496 14.24 -29.92 10.15
CA GLU A 496 14.71 -30.09 8.78
C GLU A 496 14.30 -28.95 7.86
N GLN A 497 14.81 -28.91 6.64
CA GLN A 497 14.41 -27.89 5.66
C GLN A 497 12.98 -28.10 5.18
N ARG A 498 12.09 -27.19 5.55
CA ARG A 498 10.67 -27.19 5.21
C ARG A 498 10.40 -26.21 4.08
N TRP A 499 9.93 -26.69 2.95
CA TRP A 499 9.39 -25.92 1.83
C TRP A 499 7.86 -26.00 1.75
N ALA A 500 7.24 -24.88 1.39
CA ALA A 500 5.84 -24.79 1.02
C ALA A 500 5.67 -23.79 -0.14
N LEU A 501 4.76 -24.10 -1.06
CA LEU A 501 4.24 -23.15 -2.04
C LEU A 501 2.91 -22.61 -1.53
N THR A 502 2.72 -21.30 -1.56
CA THR A 502 1.49 -20.64 -1.10
C THR A 502 0.89 -19.82 -2.23
N LEU A 503 -0.35 -20.14 -2.61
CA LEU A 503 -1.19 -19.31 -3.47
C LEU A 503 -2.27 -18.65 -2.58
N TRP A 504 -2.37 -17.33 -2.65
CA TRP A 504 -3.48 -16.60 -2.06
C TRP A 504 -4.49 -16.22 -3.12
N VAL A 505 -5.74 -16.58 -2.87
CA VAL A 505 -6.87 -16.33 -3.76
C VAL A 505 -7.70 -15.20 -3.17
N MET A 506 -8.02 -14.22 -4.00
CA MET A 506 -8.76 -13.03 -3.57
C MET A 506 -10.26 -13.26 -3.71
N ALA A 507 -11.07 -12.58 -2.91
CA ALA A 507 -12.50 -12.45 -3.17
C ALA A 507 -12.75 -11.31 -4.17
N ASP A 508 -13.59 -11.55 -5.16
CA ASP A 508 -14.09 -10.53 -6.10
C ASP A 508 -14.91 -9.44 -5.39
#